data_AF-A0A1E3WCJ4-F1
#
_entry.id   AF-A0A1E3WCJ4-F1
#
_cell.length_a   1.000
_cell.length_b   1.000
_cell.length_c   1.000
_cell.angle_alpha   90.00
_cell.angle_beta   90.00
_cell.angle_gamma   90.00
#
_symmetry.space_group_name_H-M   'P 1'
#
loop_
_entity.id
_entity.type
_entity.pdbx_description
1 polymer ?
#
loop_
_entity_poly.entity_id
_entity_poly.type
_entity_poly.pdbx_seq_one_letter_code
_entity_poly.pdbx_strand_id
1 'polypeptide(L)'
;MRRLVSLILVAAVGLPANLALAGDEPDTEMIVGGKPAKPGKFPYQVRLYASADDEKGFCGGSIIDPQWILTAGHCVVEGSDAQGPQAPVETVFVGYGSTDRTETTKIESEKIVVHPLYLEKALSGGGDVALVKLKEPIPGAKKVEIADPDTEKTLVTRGVKVTVTGWGAIWDPEDKEVVELLSKVAPQADVTERLSFPRKLHEADIHVMARDECRAIYEPQQLGIADSEICALKPRSVTNSCYGDSGGPLVVLAEEPRRYVQIGVVSWGDRCGRAGNPNVFARVASFSDWIEQTMTDDAPDPAPASP
;
A
#
# COMPACT_ATOMS: atom_id res chain seq x y z
N MET A 1 -29.50 55.70 -56.05
CA MET A 1 -29.00 54.55 -56.83
C MET A 1 -29.47 53.26 -56.16
N ARG A 2 -30.28 52.48 -56.88
CA ARG A 2 -30.83 51.18 -56.47
C ARG A 2 -29.71 50.11 -56.41
N ARG A 3 -29.65 49.32 -55.33
CA ARG A 3 -29.14 47.93 -55.28
C ARG A 3 -29.90 47.21 -54.15
N LEU A 4 -31.02 46.55 -54.46
CA LEU A 4 -31.16 45.10 -54.63
C LEU A 4 -30.44 44.20 -53.60
N VAL A 5 -31.27 43.69 -52.67
CA VAL A 5 -31.50 42.28 -52.27
C VAL A 5 -30.28 41.39 -51.97
N SER A 6 -30.23 40.87 -50.75
CA SER A 6 -30.17 39.41 -50.49
C SER A 6 -30.63 39.09 -49.07
N LEU A 7 -31.81 38.48 -48.96
CA LEU A 7 -32.26 37.72 -47.80
C LEU A 7 -31.33 36.52 -47.65
N ILE A 8 -30.56 36.45 -46.56
CA ILE A 8 -29.89 35.19 -46.16
C ILE A 8 -30.83 34.50 -45.18
N LEU A 9 -31.46 33.43 -45.67
CA LEU A 9 -32.20 32.46 -44.89
C LEU A 9 -31.18 31.69 -44.03
N VAL A 10 -31.09 31.97 -42.73
CA VAL A 10 -30.33 31.12 -41.81
C VAL A 10 -31.21 29.91 -41.48
N ALA A 11 -31.01 28.82 -42.22
CA ALA A 11 -31.59 27.53 -41.87
C ALA A 11 -30.92 27.04 -40.58
N ALA A 12 -31.69 26.99 -39.49
CA ALA A 12 -31.30 26.32 -38.26
C ALA A 12 -31.25 24.82 -38.51
N VAL A 13 -30.07 24.30 -38.84
CA VAL A 13 -29.81 22.86 -38.86
C VAL A 13 -29.46 22.47 -37.43
N GLY A 14 -30.46 22.02 -36.67
CA GLY A 14 -30.24 21.32 -35.41
C GLY A 14 -29.53 20.00 -35.68
N LEU A 15 -28.30 19.86 -35.19
CA LEU A 15 -27.67 18.55 -35.08
C LEU A 15 -28.18 17.88 -33.80
N PRO A 16 -28.75 16.66 -33.88
CA PRO A 16 -28.87 15.81 -32.72
C PRO A 16 -27.49 15.20 -32.48
N ALA A 17 -26.79 15.66 -31.45
CA ALA A 17 -25.59 15.00 -30.98
C ALA A 17 -25.72 14.76 -29.47
N ASN A 18 -26.65 13.86 -29.10
CA ASN A 18 -26.42 13.01 -27.94
C ASN A 18 -25.34 12.00 -28.34
N LEU A 19 -24.09 12.46 -28.38
CA LEU A 19 -22.96 11.58 -28.22
C LEU A 19 -22.79 11.43 -26.71
N ALA A 20 -23.42 10.39 -26.15
CA ALA A 20 -23.00 9.89 -24.85
C ALA A 20 -21.53 9.49 -25.01
N LEU A 21 -20.63 10.31 -24.47
CA LEU A 21 -19.26 9.91 -24.21
C LEU A 21 -19.36 8.81 -23.15
N ALA A 22 -19.40 7.56 -23.62
CA ALA A 22 -19.12 6.42 -22.79
C ALA A 22 -17.74 6.66 -22.16
N GLY A 23 -17.71 6.63 -20.84
CA GLY A 23 -16.52 6.83 -20.05
C GLY A 23 -15.43 5.84 -20.45
N ASP A 24 -14.30 6.41 -20.83
CA ASP A 24 -12.96 5.86 -20.64
C ASP A 24 -12.07 7.10 -20.51
N GLU A 25 -12.18 7.78 -19.36
CA GLU A 25 -11.11 8.66 -18.92
C GLU A 25 -9.87 7.77 -18.74
N PRO A 26 -8.75 8.04 -19.43
CA PRO A 26 -7.55 7.24 -19.24
C PRO A 26 -7.13 7.38 -17.77
N ASP A 27 -7.06 6.25 -17.08
CA ASP A 27 -6.56 6.09 -15.72
C ASP A 27 -5.11 6.61 -15.71
N THR A 28 -4.96 7.93 -15.48
CA THR A 28 -3.68 8.62 -15.56
C THR A 28 -2.89 8.27 -14.30
N GLU A 29 -2.15 7.17 -14.43
CA GLU A 29 -0.77 7.03 -13.96
C GLU A 29 -0.47 7.55 -12.52
N MET A 30 -0.40 6.61 -11.56
CA MET A 30 0.79 6.31 -10.70
C MET A 30 0.72 6.57 -9.18
N ILE A 31 0.92 5.56 -8.31
CA ILE A 31 1.73 5.71 -7.04
C ILE A 31 2.89 6.63 -7.37
N VAL A 32 3.15 7.77 -6.72
CA VAL A 32 4.09 8.82 -7.21
C VAL A 32 5.18 8.24 -8.16
N GLY A 33 5.04 8.29 -9.49
CA GLY A 33 6.02 7.68 -10.45
C GLY A 33 6.07 6.12 -10.62
N GLY A 34 4.99 5.41 -10.32
CA GLY A 34 4.72 3.97 -10.48
C GLY A 34 3.96 3.62 -11.76
N LYS A 35 3.09 2.61 -11.78
CA LYS A 35 2.16 2.28 -12.89
C LYS A 35 1.04 1.32 -12.45
N PRO A 36 -0.08 1.21 -13.17
CA PRO A 36 -1.10 0.21 -12.88
C PRO A 36 -0.54 -1.21 -12.90
N ALA A 37 -0.87 -2.01 -11.88
CA ALA A 37 -0.51 -3.40 -11.78
C ALA A 37 -1.43 -4.26 -12.66
N LYS A 38 -0.86 -5.25 -13.34
CA LYS A 38 -1.65 -6.20 -14.14
C LYS A 38 -2.51 -7.09 -13.23
N PRO A 39 -3.77 -7.40 -13.59
CA PRO A 39 -4.59 -8.38 -12.86
C PRO A 39 -3.84 -9.69 -12.64
N GLY A 40 -3.87 -10.20 -11.40
CA GLY A 40 -3.21 -11.45 -11.02
C GLY A 40 -1.68 -11.41 -10.89
N LYS A 41 -1.01 -10.27 -11.13
CA LYS A 41 0.45 -10.15 -10.98
C LYS A 41 0.90 -10.26 -9.51
N PHE A 42 0.13 -9.69 -8.60
CA PHE A 42 0.39 -9.67 -7.16
C PHE A 42 -0.79 -10.28 -6.41
N PRO A 43 -1.03 -11.59 -6.56
CA PRO A 43 -2.26 -12.21 -6.08
C PRO A 43 -2.34 -12.32 -4.54
N TYR A 44 -1.22 -12.07 -3.85
CA TYR A 44 -1.11 -11.97 -2.40
C TYR A 44 -1.50 -10.60 -1.85
N GLN A 45 -1.65 -9.57 -2.71
CA GLN A 45 -1.98 -8.22 -2.26
C GLN A 45 -3.39 -8.16 -1.70
N VAL A 46 -3.54 -7.55 -0.52
CA VAL A 46 -4.86 -7.27 0.08
C VAL A 46 -4.98 -5.81 0.49
N ARG A 47 -6.22 -5.40 0.78
CA ARG A 47 -6.57 -4.09 1.34
C ARG A 47 -7.36 -4.29 2.64
N LEU A 48 -7.06 -3.46 3.64
CA LEU A 48 -7.76 -3.42 4.92
C LEU A 48 -8.82 -2.34 4.91
N TYR A 49 -9.98 -2.67 5.48
CA TYR A 49 -11.19 -1.85 5.50
C TYR A 49 -11.75 -1.79 6.92
N ALA A 50 -12.31 -0.64 7.28
CA ALA A 50 -12.87 -0.43 8.62
C ALA A 50 -14.20 -1.17 8.81
N SER A 51 -14.93 -1.43 7.72
CA SER A 51 -16.21 -2.15 7.74
C SER A 51 -16.46 -2.89 6.42
N ALA A 52 -17.50 -3.74 6.41
CA ALA A 52 -17.94 -4.43 5.21
C ALA A 52 -18.37 -3.48 4.08
N ASP A 53 -18.92 -2.31 4.42
CA ASP A 53 -19.44 -1.32 3.47
C ASP A 53 -18.39 -0.25 3.08
N ASP A 54 -17.22 -0.22 3.73
CA ASP A 54 -16.14 0.71 3.40
C ASP A 54 -15.55 0.41 2.01
N GLU A 55 -15.81 1.21 1.00
CA GLU A 55 -15.22 1.02 -0.33
C GLU A 55 -13.80 1.59 -0.44
N LYS A 56 -13.42 2.47 0.48
CA LYS A 56 -12.17 3.21 0.42
C LYS A 56 -11.02 2.37 0.93
N GLY A 57 -11.15 1.75 2.09
CA GLY A 57 -10.06 1.08 2.80
C GLY A 57 -8.98 2.05 3.28
N PHE A 58 -8.17 1.62 4.25
CA PHE A 58 -7.22 2.50 4.94
C PHE A 58 -5.75 2.02 4.86
N CYS A 59 -5.51 0.72 4.74
CA CYS A 59 -4.18 0.13 4.65
C CYS A 59 -4.12 -1.00 3.62
N GLY A 60 -2.91 -1.41 3.27
CA GLY A 60 -2.60 -2.64 2.56
C GLY A 60 -2.20 -3.79 3.49
N GLY A 61 -1.99 -4.94 2.89
CA GLY A 61 -1.48 -6.14 3.54
C GLY A 61 -1.06 -7.18 2.51
N SER A 62 -0.66 -8.33 3.01
CA SER A 62 -0.16 -9.44 2.20
C SER A 62 -0.62 -10.78 2.76
N ILE A 63 -1.09 -11.67 1.88
CA ILE A 63 -1.45 -13.03 2.22
C ILE A 63 -0.15 -13.82 2.43
N ILE A 64 0.10 -14.27 3.66
CA ILE A 64 1.27 -15.10 4.00
C ILE A 64 0.86 -16.55 4.32
N ASP A 65 -0.43 -16.78 4.61
CA ASP A 65 -1.07 -18.08 4.74
C ASP A 65 -2.56 -17.97 4.37
N PRO A 66 -3.30 -19.05 4.01
CA PRO A 66 -4.71 -18.93 3.64
C PRO A 66 -5.59 -18.18 4.65
N GLN A 67 -5.25 -18.20 5.94
CA GLN A 67 -6.03 -17.50 6.97
C GLN A 67 -5.22 -16.38 7.68
N TRP A 68 -4.01 -16.07 7.23
CA TRP A 68 -3.14 -15.06 7.85
C TRP A 68 -2.67 -13.99 6.88
N ILE A 69 -2.85 -12.74 7.30
CA ILE A 69 -2.43 -11.54 6.60
C ILE A 69 -1.33 -10.84 7.40
N LEU A 70 -0.24 -10.49 6.74
CA LEU A 70 0.81 -9.63 7.26
C LEU A 70 0.54 -8.17 6.87
N THR A 71 0.56 -7.28 7.85
CA THR A 71 0.35 -5.82 7.70
C THR A 71 1.20 -5.04 8.72
N ALA A 72 1.05 -3.72 8.78
CA ALA A 72 1.72 -2.86 9.75
C ALA A 72 0.94 -2.79 11.08
N GLY A 73 1.65 -2.62 12.19
CA GLY A 73 1.04 -2.44 13.51
C GLY A 73 0.17 -1.19 13.58
N HIS A 74 0.65 -0.08 13.03
CA HIS A 74 -0.06 1.21 13.01
C HIS A 74 -1.39 1.17 12.25
N CYS A 75 -1.61 0.17 11.39
CA CYS A 75 -2.86 -0.02 10.68
C CYS A 75 -3.97 -0.58 11.57
N VAL A 76 -3.63 -1.25 12.66
CA VAL A 76 -4.58 -2.07 13.43
C VAL A 76 -4.52 -1.79 14.94
N VAL A 77 -4.05 -0.60 15.33
CA VAL A 77 -4.12 -0.12 16.72
C VAL A 77 -5.01 1.13 16.82
N GLU A 78 -5.66 1.29 17.96
CA GLU A 78 -6.30 2.53 18.37
C GLU A 78 -5.32 3.37 19.20
N GLY A 79 -5.28 4.68 18.91
CA GLY A 79 -4.40 5.63 19.60
C GLY A 79 -3.56 6.43 18.61
N SER A 80 -4.10 7.54 18.13
CA SER A 80 -3.29 8.52 17.41
C SER A 80 -2.31 9.17 18.37
N ASP A 81 -1.04 9.22 17.97
CA ASP A 81 -0.03 10.18 18.42
C ASP A 81 0.73 9.79 19.71
N ALA A 82 1.80 9.02 19.47
CA ALA A 82 3.11 9.08 20.12
C ALA A 82 3.26 8.86 21.64
N GLN A 83 2.22 8.93 22.49
CA GLN A 83 2.38 8.80 23.94
C GLN A 83 1.20 8.06 24.61
N GLY A 84 1.17 6.73 24.49
CA GLY A 84 0.28 5.88 25.28
C GLY A 84 0.39 4.39 24.91
N PRO A 85 -0.04 3.47 25.81
CA PRO A 85 -0.18 2.05 25.48
C PRO A 85 -1.10 1.91 24.28
N GLN A 86 -0.61 1.24 23.24
CA GLN A 86 -1.42 0.95 22.06
C GLN A 86 -2.29 -0.28 22.36
N ALA A 87 -3.51 -0.29 21.85
CA ALA A 87 -4.39 -1.45 21.90
C ALA A 87 -4.81 -1.82 20.47
N PRO A 88 -4.78 -3.11 20.10
CA PRO A 88 -5.33 -3.53 18.82
C PRO A 88 -6.80 -3.12 18.68
N VAL A 89 -7.22 -2.72 17.47
CA VAL A 89 -8.65 -2.57 17.13
C VAL A 89 -9.36 -3.92 17.30
N GLU A 90 -10.66 -3.90 17.54
CA GLU A 90 -11.45 -5.12 17.71
C GLU A 90 -11.53 -5.94 16.43
N THR A 91 -11.76 -5.28 15.29
CA THR A 91 -11.99 -5.95 14.01
C THR A 91 -11.55 -5.11 12.82
N VAL A 92 -11.15 -5.79 11.75
CA VAL A 92 -10.92 -5.22 10.42
C VAL A 92 -11.50 -6.16 9.36
N PHE A 93 -11.77 -5.63 8.17
CA PHE A 93 -12.14 -6.42 7.00
C PHE A 93 -10.98 -6.45 6.02
N VAL A 94 -10.70 -7.61 5.43
CA VAL A 94 -9.63 -7.82 4.45
C VAL A 94 -10.25 -8.11 3.09
N GLY A 95 -10.03 -7.22 2.13
CA GLY A 95 -10.40 -7.41 0.73
C GLY A 95 -9.29 -8.07 -0.08
N TYR A 96 -9.62 -9.12 -0.82
CA TYR A 96 -8.72 -9.87 -1.68
C TYR A 96 -9.32 -10.13 -3.08
N GLY A 97 -8.49 -10.64 -4.00
CA GLY A 97 -8.96 -11.26 -5.24
C GLY A 97 -9.17 -10.33 -6.45
N SER A 98 -9.04 -9.01 -6.28
CA SER A 98 -9.10 -8.06 -7.40
C SER A 98 -8.03 -6.98 -7.29
N THR A 99 -7.57 -6.49 -8.43
CA THR A 99 -6.78 -5.25 -8.53
C THR A 99 -7.66 -4.02 -8.45
N ASP A 100 -8.98 -4.15 -8.62
CA ASP A 100 -9.93 -3.07 -8.37
C ASP A 100 -10.43 -3.14 -6.93
N ARG A 101 -10.16 -2.10 -6.13
CA ARG A 101 -10.53 -2.10 -4.71
C ARG A 101 -12.04 -2.22 -4.47
N THR A 102 -12.89 -1.84 -5.43
CA THR A 102 -14.36 -1.95 -5.31
C THR A 102 -14.89 -3.32 -5.74
N GLU A 103 -14.05 -4.17 -6.31
CA GLU A 103 -14.40 -5.53 -6.75
C GLU A 103 -13.73 -6.61 -5.87
N THR A 104 -13.19 -6.23 -4.71
CA THR A 104 -12.58 -7.18 -3.76
C THR A 104 -13.64 -7.97 -3.01
N THR A 105 -13.35 -9.23 -2.70
CA THR A 105 -14.13 -10.00 -1.73
C THR A 105 -13.59 -9.74 -0.33
N LYS A 106 -14.46 -9.40 0.62
CA LYS A 106 -14.06 -9.05 1.99
C LYS A 106 -14.31 -10.19 2.97
N ILE A 107 -13.34 -10.45 3.83
CA ILE A 107 -13.46 -11.38 4.97
C ILE A 107 -13.14 -10.60 6.25
N GLU A 108 -13.95 -10.79 7.28
CA GLU A 108 -13.73 -10.18 8.59
C GLU A 108 -12.60 -10.89 9.35
N SER A 109 -11.86 -10.14 10.17
CA SER A 109 -10.86 -10.70 11.08
C SER A 109 -11.50 -11.51 12.21
N GLU A 110 -10.86 -12.61 12.59
CA GLU A 110 -11.12 -13.36 13.83
C GLU A 110 -10.27 -12.82 14.98
N LYS A 111 -9.00 -12.49 14.68
CA LYS A 111 -8.00 -12.11 15.67
C LYS A 111 -6.96 -11.19 15.04
N ILE A 112 -6.52 -10.21 15.81
CA ILE A 112 -5.45 -9.28 15.44
C ILE A 112 -4.33 -9.42 16.46
N VAL A 113 -3.11 -9.65 15.97
CA VAL A 113 -1.91 -9.79 16.81
C VAL A 113 -0.89 -8.76 16.38
N VAL A 114 -0.67 -7.76 17.23
CA VAL A 114 0.32 -6.70 17.00
C VAL A 114 1.62 -7.07 17.68
N HIS A 115 2.76 -6.82 17.03
CA HIS A 115 4.05 -7.12 17.61
C HIS A 115 4.27 -6.32 18.92
N PRO A 116 4.73 -6.96 20.02
CA PRO A 116 4.87 -6.30 21.33
C PRO A 116 5.71 -5.03 21.32
N LEU A 117 6.82 -5.01 20.55
CA LEU A 117 7.67 -3.82 20.42
C LEU A 117 6.89 -2.58 19.95
N TYR A 118 5.92 -2.75 19.04
CA TYR A 118 5.10 -1.64 18.57
C TYR A 118 4.11 -1.19 19.64
N LEU A 119 3.53 -2.12 20.40
CA LEU A 119 2.64 -1.78 21.51
C LEU A 119 3.35 -0.98 22.62
N GLU A 120 4.65 -1.23 22.82
CA GLU A 120 5.46 -0.55 23.84
C GLU A 120 6.01 0.81 23.38
N LYS A 121 6.43 0.92 22.12
CA LYS A 121 7.26 2.05 21.64
C LYS A 121 6.70 2.76 20.42
N ALA A 122 5.56 2.30 19.89
CA ALA A 122 5.01 2.74 18.62
C ALA A 122 6.10 2.76 17.53
N LEU A 123 6.03 3.70 16.59
CA LEU A 123 7.01 3.83 15.51
C LEU A 123 8.45 4.08 16.01
N SER A 124 8.64 4.65 17.21
CA SER A 124 9.99 5.00 17.70
C SER A 124 10.86 3.80 18.07
N GLY A 125 10.25 2.62 18.28
CA GLY A 125 10.96 1.39 18.65
C GLY A 125 11.15 0.40 17.51
N GLY A 126 10.68 0.73 16.29
CA GLY A 126 10.47 -0.24 15.23
C GLY A 126 9.31 -1.18 15.55
N GLY A 127 9.36 -2.41 15.04
CA GLY A 127 8.32 -3.40 15.33
C GLY A 127 6.97 -3.17 14.68
N ASP A 128 6.85 -2.23 13.73
CA ASP A 128 5.60 -1.86 13.06
C ASP A 128 5.09 -2.97 12.12
N VAL A 129 4.67 -4.07 12.73
CA VAL A 129 4.20 -5.28 12.08
C VAL A 129 3.06 -5.88 12.90
N ALA A 130 2.06 -6.40 12.20
CA ALA A 130 0.93 -7.10 12.78
C ALA A 130 0.45 -8.24 11.87
N LEU A 131 -0.23 -9.19 12.51
CA LEU A 131 -0.89 -10.31 11.87
C LEU A 131 -2.40 -10.19 12.05
N VAL A 132 -3.15 -10.38 10.98
CA VAL A 132 -4.61 -10.47 11.00
C VAL A 132 -4.99 -11.89 10.61
N LYS A 133 -5.60 -12.62 11.56
CA LYS A 133 -6.23 -13.91 11.30
C LYS A 133 -7.64 -13.65 10.77
N LEU A 134 -7.99 -14.30 9.67
CA LEU A 134 -9.32 -14.21 9.05
C LEU A 134 -10.30 -15.19 9.71
N LYS A 135 -11.61 -14.88 9.74
CA LYS A 135 -12.64 -15.83 10.21
C LYS A 135 -12.73 -17.10 9.37
N GLU A 136 -12.38 -17.00 8.08
CA GLU A 136 -12.38 -18.10 7.14
C GLU A 136 -11.13 -18.05 6.25
N PRO A 137 -10.57 -19.20 5.84
CA PRO A 137 -9.43 -19.21 4.93
C PRO A 137 -9.83 -18.74 3.54
N ILE A 138 -8.97 -17.96 2.89
CA ILE A 138 -9.14 -17.51 1.51
C ILE A 138 -9.11 -18.73 0.56
N PRO A 139 -10.19 -19.00 -0.20
CA PRO A 139 -10.21 -20.12 -1.12
C PRO A 139 -9.14 -19.98 -2.22
N GLY A 140 -8.26 -20.97 -2.31
CA GLY A 140 -7.19 -20.97 -3.33
C GLY A 140 -6.14 -19.87 -3.14
N ALA A 141 -5.97 -19.38 -1.91
CA ALA A 141 -5.02 -18.33 -1.54
C ALA A 141 -3.66 -18.49 -2.24
N LYS A 142 -3.18 -17.40 -2.85
CA LYS A 142 -1.83 -17.30 -3.41
C LYS A 142 -1.00 -16.48 -2.44
N LYS A 143 -0.26 -17.17 -1.56
CA LYS A 143 0.60 -16.52 -0.57
C LYS A 143 1.90 -16.00 -1.17
N VAL A 144 2.45 -14.95 -0.56
CA VAL A 144 3.83 -14.53 -0.76
C VAL A 144 4.72 -15.22 0.27
N GLU A 145 5.95 -15.54 -0.12
CA GLU A 145 6.97 -16.01 0.81
C GLU A 145 7.54 -14.81 1.58
N ILE A 146 7.72 -14.95 2.88
CA ILE A 146 8.37 -13.93 3.70
C ILE A 146 9.86 -14.22 3.80
N ALA A 147 10.70 -13.19 3.83
CA ALA A 147 12.12 -13.36 4.06
C ALA A 147 12.39 -13.73 5.52
N ASP A 148 13.24 -14.72 5.74
CA ASP A 148 13.96 -14.98 6.99
C ASP A 148 15.39 -14.38 6.91
N PRO A 149 16.21 -14.45 7.97
CA PRO A 149 17.58 -13.92 7.93
C PRO A 149 18.48 -14.53 6.83
N ASP A 150 18.30 -15.80 6.48
CA ASP A 150 19.12 -16.49 5.47
C ASP A 150 18.74 -16.05 4.06
N THR A 151 17.44 -15.97 3.79
CA THR A 151 16.87 -15.48 2.54
C THR A 151 17.16 -13.99 2.35
N GLU A 152 17.05 -13.18 3.40
CA GLU A 152 17.42 -11.76 3.35
C GLU A 152 18.90 -11.59 2.99
N LYS A 153 19.78 -12.34 3.65
CA LYS A 153 21.23 -12.28 3.41
C LYS A 153 21.60 -12.57 1.95
N THR A 154 20.81 -13.38 1.25
CA THR A 154 21.08 -13.74 -0.16
C THR A 154 20.42 -12.80 -1.16
N LEU A 155 19.22 -12.28 -0.85
CA LEU A 155 18.42 -11.49 -1.80
C LEU A 155 18.52 -9.97 -1.60
N VAL A 156 18.89 -9.52 -0.40
CA VAL A 156 18.84 -8.09 -0.03
C VAL A 156 20.25 -7.52 0.05
N THR A 157 20.65 -6.84 -1.02
CA THR A 157 21.89 -6.06 -1.10
C THR A 157 21.59 -4.60 -1.39
N ARG A 158 22.48 -3.68 -0.99
CA ARG A 158 22.37 -2.26 -1.36
C ARG A 158 22.16 -2.11 -2.86
N GLY A 159 21.13 -1.36 -3.24
CA GLY A 159 20.77 -1.10 -4.63
C GLY A 159 20.00 -2.22 -5.31
N VAL A 160 19.62 -3.31 -4.64
CA VAL A 160 18.74 -4.31 -5.25
C VAL A 160 17.38 -3.68 -5.54
N LYS A 161 16.83 -4.00 -6.72
CA LYS A 161 15.51 -3.53 -7.12
C LYS A 161 14.43 -4.30 -6.38
N VAL A 162 13.48 -3.56 -5.83
CA VAL A 162 12.33 -4.08 -5.09
C VAL A 162 11.07 -3.38 -5.57
N THR A 163 9.93 -4.04 -5.42
CA THR A 163 8.64 -3.53 -5.86
C THR A 163 7.74 -3.31 -4.66
N VAL A 164 7.11 -2.14 -4.58
CA VAL A 164 6.02 -1.85 -3.65
C VAL A 164 4.71 -1.81 -4.43
N THR A 165 3.63 -2.28 -3.81
CA THR A 165 2.30 -2.33 -4.40
C THR A 165 1.24 -1.82 -3.45
N GLY A 166 0.26 -1.10 -3.98
CA GLY A 166 -0.84 -0.59 -3.16
C GLY A 166 -1.83 0.27 -3.94
N TRP A 167 -2.85 0.73 -3.19
CA TRP A 167 -3.85 1.69 -3.63
C TRP A 167 -3.73 2.99 -2.84
N GLY A 168 -2.52 3.29 -2.34
CA GLY A 168 -2.22 4.55 -1.68
C GLY A 168 -2.27 5.73 -2.65
N ALA A 169 -2.28 6.93 -2.07
CA ALA A 169 -2.43 8.16 -2.83
C ALA A 169 -1.31 8.33 -3.85
N ILE A 170 -1.70 8.84 -5.02
CA ILE A 170 -0.80 9.02 -6.16
C ILE A 170 -0.01 10.33 -6.14
N TRP A 171 -0.28 11.20 -5.15
CA TRP A 171 0.39 12.48 -4.92
C TRP A 171 0.31 12.85 -3.43
N ASP A 172 1.21 13.74 -2.96
CA ASP A 172 1.18 14.24 -1.57
C ASP A 172 0.01 15.23 -1.39
N PRO A 173 -1.07 14.87 -0.67
CA PRO A 173 -2.21 15.75 -0.41
C PRO A 173 -1.85 17.09 0.25
N GLU A 174 -0.68 17.15 0.89
CA GLU A 174 -0.19 18.32 1.60
C GLU A 174 0.75 19.19 0.75
N ASP A 175 1.05 18.80 -0.50
CA ASP A 175 1.82 19.61 -1.43
C ASP A 175 0.98 20.77 -1.99
N LYS A 176 1.23 21.97 -1.44
CA LYS A 176 0.48 23.18 -1.78
C LYS A 176 0.60 23.59 -3.24
N GLU A 177 1.73 23.30 -3.91
CA GLU A 177 1.93 23.66 -5.31
C GLU A 177 1.11 22.75 -6.23
N VAL A 178 1.07 21.44 -5.92
CA VAL A 178 0.24 20.46 -6.64
C VAL A 178 -1.24 20.77 -6.42
N VAL A 179 -1.65 21.06 -5.19
CA VAL A 179 -3.04 21.47 -4.87
C VAL A 179 -3.44 22.73 -5.64
N GLU A 180 -2.58 23.76 -5.66
CA GLU A 180 -2.85 25.00 -6.40
C GLU A 180 -2.96 24.75 -7.92
N LEU A 181 -2.10 23.91 -8.48
CA LEU A 181 -2.14 23.54 -9.90
C LEU A 181 -3.42 22.78 -10.26
N LEU A 182 -3.75 21.74 -9.49
CA LEU A 182 -4.96 20.92 -9.68
C LEU A 182 -6.23 21.77 -9.57
N SER A 183 -6.26 22.71 -8.62
CA SER A 183 -7.37 23.64 -8.45
C SER A 183 -7.58 24.57 -9.66
N LYS A 184 -6.52 24.84 -10.45
CA LYS A 184 -6.60 25.65 -11.68
C LYS A 184 -7.04 24.83 -12.90
N VAL A 185 -6.62 23.57 -13.00
CA VAL A 185 -6.90 22.72 -14.19
C VAL A 185 -8.21 21.94 -14.08
N ALA A 186 -8.68 21.66 -12.86
CA ALA A 186 -9.92 20.94 -12.59
C ALA A 186 -10.77 21.68 -11.53
N PRO A 187 -11.27 22.90 -11.81
CA PRO A 187 -11.94 23.75 -10.83
C PRO A 187 -13.31 23.20 -10.33
N GLN A 188 -13.84 22.17 -10.98
CA GLN A 188 -15.09 21.48 -10.61
C GLN A 188 -14.84 20.10 -9.98
N ALA A 189 -13.60 19.62 -9.99
CA ALA A 189 -13.25 18.41 -9.26
C ALA A 189 -13.22 18.78 -7.77
N ASP A 190 -13.77 17.91 -6.92
CA ASP A 190 -13.59 18.05 -5.48
C ASP A 190 -12.12 17.75 -5.14
N VAL A 191 -11.26 18.75 -5.34
CA VAL A 191 -9.85 18.73 -4.95
C VAL A 191 -9.69 18.58 -3.42
N THR A 192 -10.77 18.76 -2.65
CA THR A 192 -10.85 18.54 -1.19
C THR A 192 -11.26 17.13 -0.78
N GLU A 193 -11.72 16.26 -1.69
CA GLU A 193 -11.70 14.80 -1.54
C GLU A 193 -10.26 14.22 -1.67
N ARG A 194 -9.28 15.11 -1.85
CA ARG A 194 -7.91 15.18 -1.28
C ARG A 194 -6.93 14.02 -1.38
N LEU A 195 -7.32 12.80 -1.71
CA LEU A 195 -6.39 11.70 -1.94
C LEU A 195 -6.91 10.99 -3.17
N SER A 196 -6.27 11.17 -4.32
CA SER A 196 -6.56 10.30 -5.46
C SER A 196 -5.97 8.93 -5.14
N PHE A 197 -6.75 8.16 -4.38
CA PHE A 197 -6.53 6.74 -4.16
C PHE A 197 -6.98 6.04 -5.43
N PRO A 198 -6.06 5.46 -6.19
CA PRO A 198 -6.42 4.86 -7.45
C PRO A 198 -7.40 3.71 -7.18
N ARG A 199 -8.38 3.56 -8.07
CA ARG A 199 -9.28 2.41 -7.99
C ARG A 199 -8.53 1.11 -8.28
N LYS A 200 -7.62 1.16 -9.25
CA LYS A 200 -6.76 0.06 -9.64
C LYS A 200 -5.48 0.01 -8.82
N LEU A 201 -5.03 -1.20 -8.52
CA LEU A 201 -3.78 -1.49 -7.84
C LEU A 201 -2.63 -0.94 -8.67
N HIS A 202 -1.64 -0.36 -8.01
CA HIS A 202 -0.44 0.14 -8.66
C HIS A 202 0.80 -0.56 -8.11
N GLU A 203 1.87 -0.47 -8.90
CA GLU A 203 3.21 -0.94 -8.55
C GLU A 203 4.26 0.14 -8.80
N ALA A 204 5.31 0.16 -7.99
CA ALA A 204 6.47 1.01 -8.19
C ALA A 204 7.77 0.25 -7.89
N ASP A 205 8.75 0.38 -8.77
CA ASP A 205 10.10 -0.16 -8.57
C ASP A 205 10.97 0.89 -7.87
N ILE A 206 11.53 0.51 -6.72
CA ILE A 206 12.47 1.29 -5.91
C ILE A 206 13.72 0.43 -5.61
N HIS A 207 14.71 0.99 -4.92
CA HIS A 207 15.97 0.30 -4.64
C HIS A 207 16.29 0.35 -3.15
N VAL A 208 16.76 -0.78 -2.62
CA VAL A 208 17.19 -0.88 -1.22
C VAL A 208 18.36 0.07 -0.96
N MET A 209 18.29 0.78 0.15
CA MET A 209 19.33 1.67 0.65
C MET A 209 20.03 1.04 1.85
N ALA A 210 21.33 1.30 2.03
CA ALA A 210 22.01 0.83 3.22
C ALA A 210 21.48 1.57 4.47
N ARG A 211 21.37 0.86 5.59
CA ARG A 211 20.73 1.40 6.80
C ARG A 211 21.45 2.62 7.38
N ASP A 212 22.78 2.65 7.28
CA ASP A 212 23.62 3.77 7.69
C ASP A 212 23.39 5.02 6.82
N GLU A 213 23.25 4.84 5.50
CA GLU A 213 22.86 5.92 4.58
C GLU A 213 21.48 6.47 4.93
N CYS A 214 20.52 5.58 5.21
CA CYS A 214 19.17 5.97 5.61
C CYS A 214 19.18 6.73 6.95
N ARG A 215 19.93 6.24 7.94
CA ARG A 215 20.08 6.89 9.24
C ARG A 215 20.64 8.30 9.12
N ALA A 216 21.65 8.50 8.27
CA ALA A 216 22.25 9.82 8.05
C ALA A 216 21.27 10.85 7.46
N ILE A 217 20.23 10.41 6.74
CA ILE A 217 19.19 11.28 6.18
C ILE A 217 18.19 11.74 7.27
N TYR A 218 17.87 10.85 8.21
CA TYR A 218 16.88 11.10 9.26
C TYR A 218 17.44 11.66 10.56
N GLU A 219 18.73 11.48 10.83
CA GLU A 219 19.40 12.00 12.03
C GLU A 219 19.24 13.52 12.22
N PRO A 220 19.38 14.38 11.18
CA PRO A 220 19.12 15.83 11.33
C PRO A 220 17.67 16.17 11.71
N GLN A 221 16.73 15.25 11.47
CA GLN A 221 15.31 15.38 11.80
C GLN A 221 15.00 14.80 13.19
N GLN A 222 16.01 14.33 13.92
CA GLN A 222 15.89 13.65 15.22
C GLN A 222 15.03 12.37 15.15
N LEU A 223 15.01 11.71 14.00
CA LEU A 223 14.34 10.43 13.78
C LEU A 223 15.39 9.32 13.68
N GLY A 224 15.19 8.25 14.46
CA GLY A 224 16.05 7.07 14.46
C GLY A 224 15.61 6.03 13.44
N ILE A 225 16.57 5.27 12.91
CA ILE A 225 16.30 4.05 12.12
C ILE A 225 16.73 2.83 12.93
N ALA A 226 15.75 2.01 13.31
CA ALA A 226 15.90 0.79 14.09
C ALA A 226 16.57 -0.33 13.27
N ASP A 227 17.14 -1.31 13.97
CA ASP A 227 17.81 -2.43 13.31
C ASP A 227 16.83 -3.35 12.58
N SER A 228 15.57 -3.34 13.02
CA SER A 228 14.42 -4.03 12.44
C SER A 228 13.71 -3.25 11.34
N GLU A 229 14.38 -2.25 10.75
CA GLU A 229 13.85 -1.45 9.65
C GLU A 229 14.75 -1.56 8.41
N ILE A 230 14.13 -1.49 7.24
CA ILE A 230 14.79 -1.46 5.95
C ILE A 230 14.32 -0.21 5.18
N CYS A 231 15.24 0.44 4.48
CA CYS A 231 14.94 1.63 3.71
C CYS A 231 15.05 1.36 2.21
N ALA A 232 14.17 1.97 1.43
CA ALA A 232 14.26 1.93 -0.01
C ALA A 232 13.78 3.25 -0.62
N LEU A 233 14.35 3.61 -1.76
CA LEU A 233 14.00 4.82 -2.50
C LEU A 233 14.20 4.64 -4.00
N LYS A 234 13.60 5.51 -4.80
CA LYS A 234 13.98 5.65 -6.21
C LYS A 234 14.93 6.83 -6.38
N PRO A 235 16.20 6.62 -6.76
CA PRO A 235 17.15 7.70 -6.90
C PRO A 235 16.64 8.81 -7.85
N ARG A 236 16.82 10.07 -7.45
CA ARG A 236 16.45 11.26 -8.25
C ARG A 236 14.97 11.30 -8.65
N SER A 237 14.12 10.66 -7.88
CA SER A 237 12.68 10.63 -8.09
C SER A 237 11.97 10.85 -6.75
N VAL A 238 10.76 11.39 -6.83
CA VAL A 238 9.82 11.42 -5.71
C VAL A 238 9.10 10.08 -5.54
N THR A 239 9.40 9.05 -6.37
CA THR A 239 8.70 7.77 -6.29
C THR A 239 8.92 7.02 -5.01
N ASN A 240 7.81 6.78 -4.33
CA ASN A 240 7.73 6.36 -2.95
C ASN A 240 6.32 5.82 -2.65
N SER A 241 6.19 4.96 -1.64
CA SER A 241 4.87 4.67 -1.04
C SER A 241 4.29 5.93 -0.43
N CYS A 242 2.97 6.01 -0.38
CA CYS A 242 2.23 7.18 0.09
C CYS A 242 1.08 6.75 1.02
N TYR A 243 0.32 7.71 1.53
CA TYR A 243 -0.85 7.47 2.38
C TYR A 243 -1.70 6.34 1.79
N GLY A 244 -2.07 5.33 2.59
CA GLY A 244 -2.90 4.20 2.15
C GLY A 244 -2.16 3.01 1.50
N ASP A 245 -0.84 3.11 1.30
CA ASP A 245 0.03 1.96 1.00
C ASP A 245 0.54 1.26 2.27
N SER A 246 0.44 1.94 3.42
CA SER A 246 0.79 1.43 4.75
C SER A 246 0.34 -0.02 4.97
N GLY A 247 1.22 -0.86 5.51
CA GLY A 247 0.98 -2.29 5.69
C GLY A 247 1.12 -3.13 4.41
N GLY A 248 1.22 -2.52 3.23
CA GLY A 248 1.47 -3.21 1.97
C GLY A 248 2.86 -3.86 1.91
N PRO A 249 3.05 -4.83 0.99
CA PRO A 249 4.30 -5.56 0.88
C PRO A 249 5.36 -4.79 0.10
N LEU A 250 6.61 -4.86 0.57
CA LEU A 250 7.81 -4.60 -0.22
C LEU A 250 8.44 -5.93 -0.62
N VAL A 251 8.48 -6.21 -1.92
CA VAL A 251 8.96 -7.50 -2.44
C VAL A 251 10.22 -7.39 -3.29
N VAL A 252 11.09 -8.38 -3.19
CA VAL A 252 12.17 -8.64 -4.14
C VAL A 252 11.75 -9.81 -5.04
N LEU A 253 12.13 -9.76 -6.32
CA LEU A 253 11.98 -10.88 -7.24
C LEU A 253 13.25 -11.73 -7.19
N ALA A 254 13.18 -12.88 -6.52
CA ALA A 254 14.22 -13.90 -6.64
C ALA A 254 14.14 -14.51 -8.05
N GLU A 255 15.27 -14.79 -8.69
CA GLU A 255 15.31 -15.31 -10.07
C GLU A 255 15.37 -16.86 -10.11
N GLU A 256 15.90 -17.51 -9.07
CA GLU A 256 16.10 -18.97 -9.03
C GLU A 256 15.61 -19.61 -7.71
N PRO A 257 14.42 -20.25 -7.70
CA PRO A 257 13.37 -20.16 -8.72
C PRO A 257 12.75 -18.77 -8.76
N ARG A 258 12.13 -18.42 -9.90
CA ARG A 258 11.52 -17.10 -10.06
C ARG A 258 10.29 -16.92 -9.17
N ARG A 259 10.40 -16.11 -8.12
CA ARG A 259 9.32 -15.89 -7.14
C ARG A 259 9.48 -14.56 -6.41
N TYR A 260 8.37 -14.01 -5.93
CA TYR A 260 8.39 -12.84 -5.06
C TYR A 260 8.65 -13.24 -3.61
N VAL A 261 9.52 -12.49 -2.94
CA VAL A 261 9.78 -12.59 -1.50
C VAL A 261 9.51 -11.26 -0.86
N GLN A 262 8.69 -11.25 0.17
CA GLN A 262 8.42 -10.06 0.96
C GLN A 262 9.54 -9.83 1.97
N ILE A 263 10.23 -8.71 1.81
CA ILE A 263 11.36 -8.30 2.65
C ILE A 263 10.99 -7.15 3.59
N GLY A 264 9.87 -6.47 3.31
CA GLY A 264 9.42 -5.32 4.07
C GLY A 264 7.89 -5.20 4.14
N VAL A 265 7.44 -4.46 5.14
CA VAL A 265 6.07 -3.96 5.28
C VAL A 265 6.12 -2.43 5.26
N VAL A 266 5.34 -1.78 4.39
CA VAL A 266 5.27 -0.31 4.30
C VAL A 266 4.90 0.26 5.68
N SER A 267 5.75 1.13 6.24
CA SER A 267 5.61 1.59 7.63
C SER A 267 5.48 3.11 7.70
N TRP A 268 6.56 3.85 7.45
CA TRP A 268 6.56 5.32 7.55
C TRP A 268 7.56 5.96 6.57
N GLY A 269 7.43 7.27 6.40
CA GLY A 269 8.30 8.06 5.53
C GLY A 269 8.08 9.55 5.74
N ASP A 270 8.95 10.38 5.17
CA ASP A 270 8.70 11.82 5.13
C ASP A 270 7.72 12.14 4.01
N ARG A 271 6.43 12.27 4.39
CA ARG A 271 5.29 12.49 3.48
C ARG A 271 5.21 11.37 2.44
N CYS A 272 4.63 11.66 1.27
CA CYS A 272 4.66 10.75 0.11
C CYS A 272 5.98 10.78 -0.66
N GLY A 273 7.10 10.98 0.05
CA GLY A 273 8.41 10.86 -0.54
C GLY A 273 9.01 12.16 -1.06
N ARG A 274 9.25 13.11 -0.16
CA ARG A 274 10.06 14.31 -0.47
C ARG A 274 11.35 13.88 -1.16
N ALA A 275 11.69 14.52 -2.29
CA ALA A 275 12.84 14.14 -3.10
C ALA A 275 14.13 14.02 -2.24
N GLY A 276 14.68 12.81 -2.18
CA GLY A 276 15.88 12.49 -1.40
C GLY A 276 15.62 11.76 -0.07
N ASN A 277 14.38 11.70 0.42
CA ASN A 277 14.03 10.96 1.62
C ASN A 277 13.52 9.56 1.25
N PRO A 278 14.10 8.48 1.82
CA PRO A 278 13.66 7.12 1.55
C PRO A 278 12.33 6.81 2.24
N ASN A 279 11.65 5.74 1.83
CA ASN A 279 10.62 5.12 2.67
C ASN A 279 11.26 4.14 3.65
N VAL A 280 10.66 4.03 4.83
CA VAL A 280 11.04 3.10 5.87
C VAL A 280 9.98 2.00 5.97
N PHE A 281 10.46 0.77 6.03
CA PHE A 281 9.66 -0.44 6.06
C PHE A 281 10.07 -1.26 7.28
N ALA A 282 9.10 -1.92 7.92
CA ALA A 282 9.43 -2.93 8.92
C ALA A 282 10.15 -4.09 8.21
N ARG A 283 11.34 -4.48 8.69
CA ARG A 283 12.17 -5.52 8.07
C ARG A 283 11.63 -6.90 8.42
N VAL A 284 11.04 -7.58 7.45
CA VAL A 284 10.32 -8.85 7.66
C VAL A 284 11.22 -9.93 8.26
N ALA A 285 12.48 -10.02 7.83
CA ALA A 285 13.44 -10.99 8.36
C ALA A 285 13.66 -10.84 9.87
N SER A 286 13.57 -9.62 10.42
CA SER A 286 13.69 -9.37 11.86
C SER A 286 12.49 -9.87 12.68
N PHE A 287 11.38 -10.21 12.03
CA PHE A 287 10.15 -10.67 12.67
C PHE A 287 9.71 -12.07 12.21
N SER A 288 10.50 -12.73 11.35
CA SER A 288 10.18 -14.04 10.77
C SER A 288 9.84 -15.11 11.82
N ASP A 289 10.68 -15.26 12.85
CA ASP A 289 10.43 -16.18 13.98
C ASP A 289 9.12 -15.86 14.72
N TRP A 290 8.86 -14.58 14.98
CA TRP A 290 7.62 -14.15 15.66
C TRP A 290 6.38 -14.42 14.80
N ILE A 291 6.48 -14.19 13.48
CA ILE A 291 5.40 -14.47 12.53
C ILE A 291 5.09 -15.97 12.53
N GLU A 292 6.11 -16.82 12.38
CA GLU A 292 5.95 -18.27 12.35
C GLU A 292 5.40 -18.81 13.68
N GLN A 293 5.95 -18.36 14.80
CA GLN A 293 5.49 -18.76 16.13
C GLN A 293 4.02 -18.37 16.34
N THR A 294 3.64 -17.13 16.00
CA THR A 294 2.25 -16.66 16.17
C THR A 294 1.25 -17.49 15.36
N MET A 295 1.61 -17.86 14.12
CA MET A 295 0.75 -18.71 13.29
C MET A 295 0.69 -20.16 13.81
N THR A 296 1.79 -20.66 14.37
CA THR A 296 1.90 -22.04 14.89
C THR A 296 1.15 -22.22 16.21
N ASP A 297 1.28 -21.26 17.14
CA ASP A 297 0.61 -21.28 18.44
C ASP A 297 -0.92 -21.22 18.34
N ASP A 298 -1.42 -20.78 17.19
CA ASP A 298 -2.85 -20.66 16.89
C ASP A 298 -3.36 -21.82 16.00
N ALA A 299 -2.47 -22.72 15.57
CA ALA A 299 -2.85 -23.89 14.79
C ALA A 299 -3.74 -24.83 15.64
N PRO A 300 -4.78 -25.45 15.06
CA PRO A 300 -5.54 -26.47 15.76
C PRO A 300 -4.61 -27.60 16.22
N ASP A 301 -4.82 -28.12 17.43
CA ASP A 301 -4.09 -29.29 17.91
C ASP A 301 -4.10 -30.39 16.83
N PRO A 302 -2.96 -31.04 16.55
CA PRO A 302 -2.94 -32.13 15.60
C PRO A 302 -3.98 -33.17 16.02
N ALA A 303 -4.90 -33.49 15.11
CA ALA A 303 -5.92 -34.49 15.36
C ALA A 303 -5.25 -35.75 15.94
N PRO A 304 -5.77 -36.34 17.03
CA PRO A 304 -5.14 -37.49 17.66
C PRO A 304 -4.90 -38.55 16.61
N ALA A 305 -3.66 -39.06 16.54
CA ALA A 305 -3.29 -40.13 15.64
C ALA A 305 -4.32 -41.25 15.79
N SER A 306 -4.99 -41.59 14.69
CA SER A 306 -5.95 -42.70 14.69
C SER A 306 -5.20 -43.98 15.07
N PRO A 307 -5.72 -44.78 16.02
CA PRO A 307 -5.06 -45.97 16.53
C PRO A 307 -4.87 -47.06 15.47
#